data_AF-A0A9D8QIW9-F1
#
_entry.id   AF-A0A9D8QIW9-F1
#
_cell.length_a   1.000
_cell.length_b   1.000
_cell.length_c   1.000
_cell.angle_alpha   90.00
_cell.angle_beta   90.00
_cell.angle_gamma   90.00
#
_symmetry.space_group_name_H-M   'P 1'
#
loop_
_entity.id
_entity.type
_entity.pdbx_description
1 polymer ?
#
loop_
_entity_poly.entity_id
_entity_poly.type
_entity_poly.pdbx_seq_one_letter_code
_entity_poly.pdbx_strand_id
1 'polypeptide(L)'
;MRRMHCFFALIFFIFLLAGCSDIKEAVSGIHTQAEKAKSGLTVDAYSLREFEIEYNDETFTVEELFKTILRDVQWEYEKNQNQHQLLIKGTWKEPLFDYLQLSDEVKEELATTGKILITLTFEEDQLVPGETTVTMKLKEDTLVDEKGEDILHYFYDIYLGEKM
;
A
#
# COMPACT_ATOMS: atom_id res chain seq x y z
N MET A 1 -41.70 -52.83 49.51
CA MET A 1 -40.50 -52.83 50.37
C MET A 1 -39.62 -51.67 49.97
N ARG A 2 -39.20 -50.89 50.98
CA ARG A 2 -38.05 -49.97 51.06
C ARG A 2 -37.83 -49.01 49.87
N ARG A 3 -38.16 -47.72 50.03
CA ARG A 3 -37.42 -46.68 50.79
C ARG A 3 -36.14 -46.24 50.07
N MET A 4 -36.16 -44.93 49.72
CA MET A 4 -35.12 -43.96 50.10
C MET A 4 -33.93 -43.82 49.15
N HIS A 5 -34.06 -42.86 48.23
CA HIS A 5 -33.04 -41.89 47.78
C HIS A 5 -33.83 -40.72 47.14
N CYS A 6 -34.62 -39.93 47.87
CA CYS A 6 -34.18 -38.85 48.75
C CYS A 6 -32.91 -38.12 48.26
N PHE A 7 -33.17 -36.90 47.77
CA PHE A 7 -32.31 -35.72 47.81
C PHE A 7 -31.02 -35.77 47.01
N PHE A 8 -31.07 -35.42 45.71
CA PHE A 8 -30.01 -34.60 45.07
C PHE A 8 -30.42 -34.00 43.70
N ALA A 9 -31.73 -33.97 43.37
CA ALA A 9 -32.21 -33.47 42.07
C ALA A 9 -32.90 -32.10 42.15
N LEU A 10 -32.60 -31.29 43.19
CA LEU A 10 -33.25 -29.99 43.42
C LEU A 10 -32.30 -28.78 43.40
N ILE A 11 -31.02 -28.96 43.02
CA ILE A 11 -30.07 -27.85 42.90
C ILE A 11 -29.24 -28.05 41.63
N PHE A 12 -29.88 -28.02 40.47
CA PHE A 12 -29.17 -27.80 39.20
C PHE A 12 -30.07 -27.25 38.08
N PHE A 13 -31.13 -26.51 38.44
CA PHE A 13 -32.12 -26.01 37.49
C PHE A 13 -32.43 -24.50 37.63
N ILE A 14 -31.47 -23.70 38.13
CA ILE A 14 -31.64 -22.23 38.29
C ILE A 14 -30.53 -21.43 37.60
N PHE A 15 -29.80 -22.00 36.63
CA PHE A 15 -28.81 -21.25 35.83
C PHE A 15 -29.12 -21.14 34.33
N LEU A 16 -30.34 -21.46 33.90
CA LEU A 16 -30.76 -21.33 32.50
C LEU A 16 -31.58 -20.06 32.18
N LEU A 17 -31.61 -19.08 33.08
CA LEU A 17 -32.26 -17.77 32.85
C LEU A 17 -31.36 -16.58 33.21
N ALA A 18 -30.13 -16.56 32.69
CA ALA A 18 -29.38 -15.33 32.51
C ALA A 18 -29.20 -15.10 31.01
N GLY A 19 -29.68 -13.95 30.53
CA GLY A 19 -29.88 -13.63 29.12
C GLY A 19 -28.64 -13.82 28.25
N CYS A 20 -28.82 -14.60 27.20
CA CYS A 20 -27.99 -14.53 26.00
C CYS A 20 -28.59 -13.41 25.13
N SER A 21 -28.21 -12.17 25.45
CA SER A 21 -28.38 -11.03 24.55
C SER A 21 -27.24 -11.03 23.53
N ASP A 22 -27.61 -10.76 22.29
CA ASP A 22 -26.76 -10.38 21.16
C ASP A 22 -26.03 -11.47 20.38
N ILE A 23 -26.78 -11.93 19.38
CA ILE A 23 -26.30 -12.34 18.05
C ILE A 23 -25.51 -11.17 17.42
N LYS A 24 -24.19 -11.36 17.21
CA LYS A 24 -23.33 -10.86 16.09
C LYS A 24 -21.94 -10.41 16.53
N GLU A 25 -21.10 -11.35 16.95
CA GLU A 25 -19.63 -11.16 16.87
C GLU A 25 -18.98 -12.39 16.27
N ALA A 26 -19.22 -12.62 14.98
CA ALA A 26 -18.43 -13.54 14.15
C ALA A 26 -18.49 -13.18 12.65
N VAL A 27 -18.73 -11.91 12.30
CA VAL A 27 -18.83 -11.43 10.90
C VAL A 27 -17.93 -10.22 10.61
N SER A 28 -17.07 -9.78 11.54
CA SER A 28 -16.18 -8.61 11.30
C SER A 28 -14.84 -8.98 10.63
N GLY A 29 -14.44 -10.26 10.64
CA GLY A 29 -13.14 -10.68 10.06
C GLY A 29 -13.13 -10.82 8.54
N ILE A 30 -14.27 -11.10 7.92
CA ILE A 30 -14.38 -11.27 6.45
C ILE A 30 -14.78 -9.96 5.78
N HIS A 31 -15.59 -9.13 6.43
CA HIS A 31 -16.01 -7.85 5.87
C HIS A 31 -14.85 -6.87 5.73
N THR A 32 -13.83 -6.96 6.59
CA THR A 32 -12.64 -6.10 6.56
C THR A 32 -11.64 -6.51 5.47
N GLN A 33 -11.48 -7.79 5.15
CA GLN A 33 -10.62 -8.21 4.04
C GLN A 33 -11.32 -8.01 2.68
N ALA A 34 -12.63 -8.23 2.62
CA ALA A 34 -13.42 -7.93 1.43
C ALA A 34 -13.56 -6.43 1.17
N GLU A 35 -13.70 -5.58 2.20
CA GLU A 35 -13.63 -4.12 2.03
C GLU A 35 -12.23 -3.62 1.71
N LYS A 36 -11.17 -4.17 2.32
CA LYS A 36 -9.79 -3.86 1.90
C LYS A 36 -9.54 -4.23 0.44
N ALA A 37 -10.05 -5.38 -0.02
CA ALA A 37 -9.96 -5.78 -1.44
C ALA A 37 -10.90 -4.99 -2.38
N LYS A 38 -11.99 -4.42 -1.86
CA LYS A 38 -12.93 -3.56 -2.61
C LYS A 38 -12.53 -2.08 -2.59
N SER A 39 -11.64 -1.68 -1.67
CA SER A 39 -11.06 -0.33 -1.56
C SER A 39 -9.94 -0.03 -2.55
N GLY A 40 -9.54 -1.00 -3.37
CA GLY A 40 -8.45 -0.87 -4.35
C GLY A 40 -8.67 0.20 -5.44
N LEU A 41 -9.83 0.88 -5.45
CA LEU A 41 -10.11 2.10 -6.20
C LEU A 41 -11.13 2.93 -5.39
N THR A 42 -10.73 3.53 -4.26
CA THR A 42 -11.49 4.67 -3.73
C THR A 42 -11.43 5.80 -4.78
N VAL A 43 -12.47 6.64 -4.86
CA VAL A 43 -12.45 7.83 -5.75
C VAL A 43 -11.19 8.67 -5.48
N ASP A 44 -10.76 8.72 -4.22
CA ASP A 44 -9.50 9.34 -3.79
C ASP A 44 -8.29 8.70 -4.48
N ALA A 45 -8.15 7.36 -4.45
CA ALA A 45 -7.02 6.67 -5.05
C ALA A 45 -6.93 6.86 -6.57
N TYR A 46 -8.09 6.91 -7.26
CA TYR A 46 -8.12 7.24 -8.68
C TYR A 46 -7.71 8.70 -8.93
N SER A 47 -8.24 9.63 -8.15
CA SER A 47 -7.96 11.06 -8.30
C SER A 47 -6.48 11.39 -8.07
N LEU A 48 -5.82 10.72 -7.10
CA LEU A 48 -4.39 10.90 -6.85
C LEU A 48 -3.50 10.33 -7.97
N ARG A 49 -3.97 9.31 -8.67
CA ARG A 49 -3.25 8.75 -9.83
C ARG A 49 -3.36 9.65 -11.06
N GLU A 50 -4.51 10.30 -11.23
CA GLU A 50 -4.76 11.27 -12.28
C GLU A 50 -4.28 12.70 -11.90
N PHE A 51 -3.61 12.86 -10.76
CA PHE A 51 -3.05 14.14 -10.35
C PHE A 51 -2.04 14.61 -11.41
N GLU A 52 -2.29 15.81 -11.95
CA GLU A 52 -1.45 16.44 -12.97
C GLU A 52 -0.21 17.06 -12.31
N ILE A 53 0.95 16.76 -12.90
CA ILE A 53 2.25 17.30 -12.55
C ILE A 53 2.68 18.20 -13.70
N GLU A 54 3.03 19.44 -13.38
CA GLU A 54 3.66 20.39 -14.31
C GLU A 54 5.15 20.46 -14.00
N TYR A 55 6.00 20.11 -14.97
CA TYR A 55 7.46 20.14 -14.83
C TYR A 55 8.13 20.37 -16.19
N ASN A 56 9.09 21.29 -16.27
CA ASN A 56 9.79 21.66 -17.51
C ASN A 56 8.88 21.94 -18.73
N ASP A 57 7.81 22.72 -18.54
CA ASP A 57 6.79 23.04 -19.57
C ASP A 57 6.01 21.84 -20.12
N GLU A 58 6.14 20.67 -19.49
CA GLU A 58 5.37 19.46 -19.79
C GLU A 58 4.35 19.18 -18.67
N THR A 59 3.22 18.59 -19.05
CA THR A 59 2.18 18.17 -18.11
C THR A 59 1.91 16.69 -18.28
N PHE A 60 1.99 15.94 -17.18
CA PHE A 60 1.75 14.50 -17.17
C PHE A 60 1.11 14.08 -15.84
N THR A 61 0.48 12.92 -15.81
CA THR A 61 -0.13 12.39 -14.59
C THR A 61 0.84 11.54 -13.78
N VAL A 62 0.57 11.41 -12.48
CA VAL A 62 1.23 10.42 -11.60
C VAL A 62 1.17 9.01 -12.20
N GLU A 63 0.03 8.65 -12.80
CA GLU A 63 -0.16 7.37 -13.46
C GLU A 63 0.78 7.16 -14.64
N GLU A 64 0.86 8.13 -15.54
CA GLU A 64 1.74 8.08 -16.72
C GLU A 64 3.20 8.03 -16.32
N LEU A 65 3.61 8.83 -15.35
CA LEU A 65 4.94 8.83 -14.77
C LEU A 65 5.36 7.41 -14.33
N PHE A 66 4.65 6.82 -13.38
CA PHE A 66 5.12 5.56 -12.78
C PHE A 66 4.89 4.35 -13.67
N LYS A 67 3.86 4.34 -14.53
CA LYS A 67 3.72 3.28 -15.55
C LYS A 67 4.82 3.33 -16.60
N THR A 68 5.43 4.49 -16.80
CA THR A 68 6.53 4.66 -17.76
C THR A 68 7.86 4.23 -17.16
N ILE A 69 8.16 4.58 -15.91
CA ILE A 69 9.49 4.35 -15.31
C ILE A 69 9.59 3.03 -14.52
N LEU A 70 8.48 2.33 -14.29
CA LEU A 70 8.42 1.03 -13.60
C LEU A 70 7.80 -0.06 -14.48
N ARG A 71 7.97 -1.33 -14.07
CA ARG A 71 7.23 -2.49 -14.56
C ARG A 71 6.21 -2.96 -13.52
N ASP A 72 5.19 -3.67 -13.97
CA ASP A 72 4.22 -4.38 -13.11
C ASP A 72 3.62 -3.52 -11.99
N VAL A 73 3.28 -2.28 -12.32
CA VAL A 73 2.87 -1.27 -11.34
C VAL A 73 1.58 -1.66 -10.62
N GLN A 74 1.63 -1.59 -9.29
CA GLN A 74 0.52 -1.80 -8.38
C GLN A 74 0.36 -0.57 -7.50
N TRP A 75 -0.89 -0.26 -7.19
CA TRP A 75 -1.26 0.95 -6.46
C TRP A 75 -1.94 0.56 -5.16
N GLU A 76 -1.51 1.17 -4.07
CA GLU A 76 -2.14 1.07 -2.77
C GLU A 76 -2.42 2.49 -2.25
N TYR A 77 -3.52 2.64 -1.53
CA TYR A 77 -3.92 3.92 -0.96
C TYR A 77 -4.07 3.77 0.53
N GLU A 78 -3.43 4.68 1.26
CA GLU A 78 -3.53 4.80 2.69
C GLU A 78 -3.99 6.21 3.05
N LYS A 79 -4.91 6.32 4.00
CA LYS A 79 -5.36 7.60 4.54
C LYS A 79 -5.03 7.64 6.02
N ASN A 80 -4.25 8.64 6.42
CA ASN A 80 -3.90 8.89 7.82
C ASN A 80 -4.34 10.29 8.22
N GLN A 81 -5.44 10.39 8.96
CA GLN A 81 -6.04 11.68 9.35
C GLN A 81 -6.34 12.56 8.11
N ASN A 82 -5.55 13.62 7.91
CA ASN A 82 -5.65 14.58 6.81
C ASN A 82 -4.60 14.35 5.72
N GLN A 83 -3.74 13.34 5.88
CA GLN A 83 -2.73 12.97 4.92
C GLN A 83 -3.23 11.79 4.08
N HIS A 84 -3.09 11.95 2.78
CA HIS A 84 -3.40 10.94 1.78
C HIS A 84 -2.09 10.39 1.24
N GLN A 85 -1.92 9.08 1.22
CA GLN A 85 -0.70 8.44 0.73
C GLN A 85 -1.03 7.53 -0.43
N LEU A 86 -0.31 7.72 -1.53
CA LEU A 86 -0.32 6.83 -2.68
C LEU A 86 0.97 6.01 -2.64
N LEU A 87 0.83 4.71 -2.42
CA LEU A 87 1.93 3.76 -2.43
C LEU A 87 1.99 3.12 -3.81
N ILE A 88 3.10 3.34 -4.50
CA ILE A 88 3.36 2.79 -5.84
C ILE A 88 4.36 1.67 -5.70
N LYS A 89 3.93 0.44 -5.99
CA LYS A 89 4.79 -0.74 -6.02
C LYS A 89 5.07 -1.11 -7.46
N GLY A 90 6.29 -1.55 -7.75
CA GLY A 90 6.64 -2.04 -9.07
C GLY A 90 7.95 -2.79 -9.10
N THR A 91 8.28 -3.25 -10.29
CA THR A 91 9.57 -3.89 -10.60
C THR A 91 10.45 -2.88 -11.33
N TRP A 92 11.76 -3.02 -11.18
CA TRP A 92 12.75 -2.16 -11.81
C TRP A 92 12.64 -2.16 -13.33
N LYS A 93 12.89 -0.99 -13.94
CA LYS A 93 12.94 -0.77 -15.38
C LYS A 93 14.08 0.21 -15.70
N GLU A 94 14.90 -0.12 -16.69
CA GLU A 94 15.92 0.79 -17.20
C GLU A 94 15.26 2.07 -17.79
N PRO A 95 15.81 3.27 -17.56
CA PRO A 95 17.11 3.60 -16.95
C PRO A 95 17.10 3.95 -15.44
N LEU A 96 16.08 3.51 -14.70
CA LEU A 96 15.93 3.88 -13.30
C LEU A 96 17.15 3.45 -12.46
N PHE A 97 17.64 4.35 -11.61
CA PHE A 97 18.84 4.20 -10.76
C PHE A 97 20.14 3.81 -11.48
N ASP A 98 20.31 4.19 -12.76
CA ASP A 98 21.52 3.86 -13.53
C ASP A 98 22.83 4.41 -12.93
N TYR A 99 22.77 5.45 -12.08
CA TYR A 99 23.94 5.98 -11.35
C TYR A 99 24.59 4.95 -10.42
N LEU A 100 23.87 3.90 -10.03
CA LEU A 100 24.40 2.80 -9.22
C LEU A 100 25.38 1.90 -10.00
N GLN A 101 25.45 2.03 -11.33
CA GLN A 101 26.36 1.27 -12.19
C GLN A 101 26.29 -0.25 -11.94
N LEU A 102 25.08 -0.77 -11.75
CA LEU A 102 24.84 -2.18 -11.47
C LEU A 102 25.27 -3.04 -12.67
N SER A 103 25.87 -4.20 -12.39
CA SER A 103 26.22 -5.18 -13.43
C SER A 103 24.96 -5.72 -14.13
N ASP A 104 25.10 -6.14 -15.39
CA ASP A 104 24.00 -6.70 -16.19
C ASP A 104 23.25 -7.83 -15.49
N GLU A 105 23.96 -8.73 -14.78
CA GLU A 105 23.34 -9.81 -13.99
C GLU A 105 22.39 -9.29 -12.91
N VAL A 106 22.78 -8.23 -12.21
CA VAL A 106 21.96 -7.58 -11.17
C VAL A 106 20.80 -6.82 -11.80
N LYS A 107 21.00 -6.15 -12.94
CA LYS A 107 19.93 -5.48 -13.69
C LYS A 107 18.86 -6.48 -14.15
N GLU A 108 19.27 -7.65 -14.65
CA GLU A 108 18.34 -8.72 -15.04
C GLU A 108 17.55 -9.26 -13.84
N GLU A 109 18.21 -9.46 -12.69
CA GLU A 109 17.52 -9.92 -11.48
C GLU A 109 16.55 -8.87 -10.93
N LEU A 110 16.93 -7.59 -10.96
CA LEU A 110 16.07 -6.47 -10.59
C LEU A 110 14.85 -6.34 -11.51
N ALA A 111 15.03 -6.53 -12.82
CA ALA A 111 13.95 -6.45 -13.80
C ALA A 111 12.87 -7.54 -13.64
N THR A 112 13.16 -8.59 -12.87
CA THR A 112 12.27 -9.75 -12.66
C THR A 112 11.78 -9.90 -11.23
N THR A 113 12.63 -9.56 -10.24
CA THR A 113 12.34 -9.79 -8.82
C THR A 113 12.58 -8.57 -7.93
N GLY A 114 13.17 -7.52 -8.49
CA GLY A 114 13.39 -6.26 -7.79
C GLY A 114 12.08 -5.66 -7.33
N LYS A 115 12.05 -5.16 -6.11
CA LYS A 115 10.88 -4.52 -5.52
C LYS A 115 11.17 -3.06 -5.30
N ILE A 116 10.42 -2.21 -5.98
CA ILE A 116 10.43 -0.77 -5.77
C ILE A 116 9.14 -0.40 -5.06
N LEU A 117 9.27 0.37 -3.98
CA LEU A 117 8.17 1.01 -3.28
C LEU A 117 8.42 2.51 -3.28
N ILE A 118 7.51 3.26 -3.87
CA ILE A 118 7.49 4.72 -3.84
C ILE A 118 6.27 5.13 -3.02
N THR A 119 6.41 6.17 -2.21
CA THR A 119 5.29 6.75 -1.47
C THR A 119 5.21 8.22 -1.79
N LEU A 120 4.06 8.63 -2.32
CA LEU A 120 3.70 10.04 -2.49
C LEU A 120 2.73 10.43 -1.38
N THR A 121 3.00 11.57 -0.75
CA THR A 121 2.15 12.13 0.30
C THR A 121 1.43 13.35 -0.25
N PHE A 122 0.13 13.42 0.02
CA PHE A 122 -0.73 14.54 -0.35
C PHE A 122 -1.38 15.13 0.91
N GLU A 123 -1.39 16.46 0.98
CA GLU A 123 -2.05 17.25 2.01
C GLU A 123 -2.95 18.28 1.33
N GLU A 124 -4.20 18.39 1.78
CA GLU A 124 -5.18 19.32 1.18
C GLU A 124 -5.27 19.19 -0.36
N ASP A 125 -5.26 17.96 -0.86
CA ASP A 125 -5.29 17.58 -2.28
C ASP A 125 -4.07 18.06 -3.12
N GLN A 126 -2.98 18.46 -2.46
CA GLN A 126 -1.72 18.83 -3.10
C GLN A 126 -0.62 17.83 -2.78
N LEU A 127 0.20 17.50 -3.78
CA LEU A 127 1.40 16.70 -3.58
C LEU A 127 2.37 17.46 -2.67
N VAL A 128 2.96 16.76 -1.69
CA VAL A 128 3.99 17.28 -0.79
C VAL A 128 5.35 16.70 -1.23
N PRO A 129 6.13 17.41 -2.06
CA PRO A 129 7.32 16.85 -2.71
C PRO A 129 8.36 16.33 -1.72
N GLY A 130 8.62 17.09 -0.66
CA GLY A 130 9.60 16.76 0.38
C GLY A 130 9.29 15.49 1.20
N GLU A 131 8.06 14.98 1.10
CA GLU A 131 7.63 13.75 1.76
C GLU A 131 7.60 12.54 0.82
N THR A 132 8.11 12.69 -0.40
CA THR A 132 8.30 11.57 -1.33
C THR A 132 9.40 10.65 -0.83
N THR A 133 9.14 9.34 -0.78
CA THR A 133 10.14 8.33 -0.43
C THR A 133 10.22 7.25 -1.49
N VAL A 134 11.40 6.66 -1.68
CA VAL A 134 11.58 5.44 -2.46
C VAL A 134 12.48 4.45 -1.75
N THR A 135 12.12 3.18 -1.87
CA THR A 135 12.98 2.07 -1.50
C THR A 135 13.06 1.08 -2.66
N MET A 136 14.27 0.71 -3.07
CA MET A 136 14.52 -0.39 -4.01
C MET A 136 15.22 -1.54 -3.28
N LYS A 137 14.65 -2.73 -3.38
CA LYS A 137 15.22 -3.95 -2.79
C LYS A 137 15.42 -5.04 -3.82
N LEU A 138 16.49 -5.79 -3.64
CA LEU A 138 16.72 -7.06 -4.31
C LEU A 138 16.87 -8.13 -3.23
N LYS A 139 15.95 -9.11 -3.21
CA LYS A 139 15.83 -10.06 -2.09
C LYS A 139 15.62 -9.29 -0.76
N GLU A 140 16.56 -9.43 0.18
CA GLU A 140 16.55 -8.74 1.48
C GLU A 140 17.46 -7.49 1.50
N ASP A 141 18.26 -7.29 0.44
CA ASP A 141 19.21 -6.19 0.37
C ASP A 141 18.52 -4.92 -0.12
N THR A 142 18.71 -3.82 0.61
CA THR A 142 18.22 -2.50 0.23
C THR A 142 19.30 -1.78 -0.56
N LEU A 143 19.00 -1.46 -1.81
CA LEU A 143 19.93 -0.82 -2.76
C LEU A 143 19.72 0.69 -2.84
N VAL A 144 18.47 1.13 -2.68
CA VAL A 144 18.09 2.55 -2.62
C VAL A 144 17.14 2.73 -1.44
N ASP A 145 17.36 3.79 -0.67
CA ASP A 145 16.48 4.28 0.38
C ASP A 145 16.64 5.80 0.43
N GLU A 146 15.79 6.50 -0.32
CA GLU A 146 15.89 7.94 -0.55
C GLU A 146 14.57 8.64 -0.22
N LYS A 147 14.68 9.91 0.16
CA LYS A 147 13.56 10.77 0.53
C LYS A 147 13.81 12.20 0.07
N GLY A 148 12.75 12.88 -0.35
CA GLY A 148 12.74 14.32 -0.57
C GLY A 148 12.22 14.72 -1.95
N GLU A 149 12.31 16.00 -2.24
CA GLU A 149 11.91 16.57 -3.53
C GLU A 149 12.88 16.19 -4.66
N ASP A 150 14.17 16.06 -4.36
CA ASP A 150 15.19 15.69 -5.36
C ASP A 150 14.90 14.32 -6.00
N ILE A 151 14.44 13.34 -5.22
CA ILE A 151 14.09 12.02 -5.77
C ILE A 151 12.80 12.07 -6.60
N LEU A 152 11.89 12.99 -6.30
CA LEU A 152 10.69 13.20 -7.11
C LEU A 152 11.06 13.81 -8.46
N HIS A 153 11.91 14.85 -8.48
CA HIS A 153 12.43 15.45 -9.70
C HIS A 153 13.25 14.45 -10.51
N TYR A 154 14.06 13.61 -9.87
CA TYR A 154 14.73 12.50 -10.51
C TYR A 154 13.75 11.59 -11.29
N PHE A 155 12.59 11.25 -10.72
CA PHE A 155 11.59 10.48 -11.46
C PHE A 155 11.02 11.24 -12.67
N TYR A 156 10.82 12.55 -12.54
CA TYR A 156 10.34 13.39 -13.64
C TYR A 156 11.35 13.45 -14.78
N ASP A 157 12.63 13.65 -14.46
CA ASP A 157 13.71 13.68 -15.45
C ASP A 157 13.81 12.34 -16.20
N ILE A 158 13.71 11.22 -15.48
CA ILE A 158 13.67 9.88 -16.09
C ILE A 158 12.46 9.69 -17.00
N TYR A 159 11.28 10.19 -16.60
CA TYR A 159 10.06 10.11 -17.42
C TYR A 159 10.16 10.91 -18.72
N LEU A 160 10.68 12.13 -18.64
CA LEU A 160 10.89 13.00 -19.79
C LEU A 160 12.05 12.52 -20.69
N GLY A 161 12.83 11.54 -20.23
CA GLY A 161 14.01 11.05 -20.93
C GLY A 161 15.14 12.09 -20.96
N GLU A 162 15.14 13.02 -20.01
CA GLU A 162 16.22 13.97 -19.84
C GLU A 162 17.47 13.20 -19.37
N LYS A 163 18.61 13.49 -20.01
CA LYS A 163 19.88 12.89 -19.60
C LYS A 163 20.33 13.55 -18.31
N MET A 164 20.31 12.79 -17.22
CA MET A 164 21.01 13.13 -15.98
C MET A 164 22.52 12.97 -16.11
#